data_AF-A0A3E2TX24-F1
#
_entry.id   AF-A0A3E2TX24-F1
#
_cell.length_a   1.000
_cell.length_b   1.000
_cell.length_c   1.000
_cell.angle_alpha   90.00
_cell.angle_beta   90.00
_cell.angle_gamma   90.00
#
_symmetry.space_group_name_H-M   'P 1'
#
loop_
_entity.id
_entity.type
_entity.pdbx_description
1 polymer ?
#
loop_
_entity_poly.entity_id
_entity_poly.type
_entity_poly.pdbx_seq_one_letter_code
_entity_poly.pdbx_strand_id
1 'polypeptide(L)' 'MQNDFRSELYISTCPRCGTRLMCGKIIVTGLQKCSKCNRHWVIQMEKNKISVTRASLYFEEFA' A
#
# COMPACT_ATOMS: atom_id res chain seq x y z
N MET A 1 -9.54 -19.93 -18.48
CA MET A 1 -8.90 -19.66 -17.17
C MET A 1 -9.04 -18.18 -16.89
N GLN A 2 -10.00 -17.78 -16.05
CA GLN A 2 -9.95 -16.44 -15.46
C GLN A 2 -8.78 -16.48 -14.48
N ASN A 3 -7.62 -15.96 -14.89
CA ASN A 3 -6.48 -15.80 -13.99
C ASN A 3 -6.96 -15.02 -12.79
N ASP A 4 -6.91 -15.66 -11.63
CA ASP A 4 -7.37 -15.15 -10.36
C ASP A 4 -6.36 -14.11 -9.84
N PHE A 5 -6.10 -13.05 -10.62
CA PHE A 5 -5.15 -11.95 -10.32
C PHE A 5 -5.44 -11.30 -8.96
N ARG A 6 -6.66 -11.47 -8.43
CA ARG A 6 -7.02 -11.06 -7.06
C ARG A 6 -6.18 -11.77 -6.01
N SER A 7 -5.71 -12.98 -6.29
CA SER A 7 -4.85 -13.79 -5.41
C SER A 7 -3.44 -13.26 -5.26
N GLU A 8 -3.01 -12.39 -6.20
CA GLU A 8 -1.67 -11.81 -6.29
C GLU A 8 -1.62 -10.35 -5.83
N LEU A 9 -2.73 -9.79 -5.34
CA LEU A 9 -2.81 -8.40 -4.89
C LEU A 9 -3.18 -8.33 -3.41
N TYR A 10 -2.39 -7.58 -2.65
CA TYR A 10 -2.79 -7.10 -1.33
C TYR A 10 -3.63 -5.84 -1.46
N ILE A 11 -4.72 -5.83 -0.70
CA ILE A 11 -5.64 -4.70 -0.62
C ILE A 11 -5.56 -4.17 0.81
N SER A 12 -5.26 -2.88 0.91
CA SER A 12 -5.35 -2.12 2.15
C SER A 12 -6.16 -0.84 1.91
N THR A 13 -6.31 -0.03 2.95
CA THR A 13 -7.05 1.23 2.91
C THR A 13 -6.16 2.39 3.31
N CYS A 14 -6.24 3.49 2.56
CA CYS A 14 -5.56 4.74 2.91
C CYS A 14 -6.05 5.23 4.28
N PRO A 15 -5.16 5.38 5.28
CA PRO A 15 -5.54 5.82 6.62
C PRO A 15 -6.16 7.22 6.68
N ARG A 16 -5.90 8.07 5.67
CA ARG A 16 -6.44 9.44 5.61
C ARG A 16 -7.86 9.51 5.04
N CYS A 17 -8.17 8.74 4.02
CA CYS A 17 -9.39 8.95 3.22
C CYS A 17 -10.17 7.68 2.87
N GLY A 18 -9.75 6.52 3.37
CA GLY A 18 -10.41 5.23 3.15
C GLY A 18 -10.28 4.65 1.74
N THR A 19 -9.65 5.36 0.81
CA THR A 19 -9.46 4.87 -0.57
C THR A 19 -8.59 3.63 -0.59
N ARG A 20 -8.96 2.63 -1.39
CA ARG A 20 -8.22 1.37 -1.50
C ARG A 20 -6.80 1.62 -2.03
N LEU A 21 -5.84 0.99 -1.37
CA LEU A 21 -4.45 0.89 -1.81
C LEU A 21 -4.19 -0.56 -2.21
N MET A 22 -3.59 -0.77 -3.37
CA MET A 22 -3.30 -2.10 -3.91
C MET A 22 -1.79 -2.25 -4.11
N CYS A 23 -1.24 -3.39 -3.70
CA CYS A 23 0.18 -3.72 -3.84
C CYS A 23 0.33 -5.18 -4.28
N GLY A 24 1.34 -5.51 -5.07
CA GLY A 24 1.59 -6.89 -5.47
C GLY A 24 2.02 -7.77 -4.29
N LYS A 25 1.64 -9.05 -4.31
CA LYS A 25 1.87 -10.00 -3.21
C LYS A 25 3.34 -10.28 -2.91
N ILE A 26 4.17 -10.16 -3.94
CA ILE A 26 5.62 -10.37 -3.90
C ILE A 26 6.33 -9.20 -3.19
N ILE A 27 5.65 -8.04 -3.07
CA ILE A 27 6.24 -6.83 -2.53
C ILE A 27 6.10 -6.84 -1.00
N VAL A 28 7.21 -7.13 -0.31
CA VAL A 28 7.31 -7.08 1.16
C VAL A 28 7.23 -5.63 1.67
N THR A 29 7.68 -4.64 0.89
CA THR A 29 7.54 -3.21 1.20
C THR A 29 7.34 -2.42 -0.09
N GLY A 30 6.22 -1.70 -0.20
CA GLY A 30 5.85 -0.94 -1.41
C GLY A 30 5.51 0.50 -1.09
N LEU A 31 6.02 1.43 -1.91
CA LEU A 31 5.63 2.84 -1.89
C LEU A 31 4.41 3.04 -2.80
N GLN A 32 3.36 3.66 -2.28
CA GLN A 32 2.10 3.85 -3.01
C GLN A 32 1.52 5.25 -2.77
N LYS A 33 1.19 5.96 -3.86
CA LYS A 33 0.46 7.24 -3.82
C LYS A 33 -1.06 7.02 -3.89
N CYS A 34 -1.76 7.42 -2.83
CA CYS A 34 -3.21 7.36 -2.79
C CYS A 34 -3.85 8.23 -3.89
N SER A 35 -4.67 7.63 -4.74
CA SER A 35 -5.30 8.29 -5.88
C SER A 35 -6.28 9.41 -5.49
N LYS A 36 -6.88 9.36 -4.30
CA LYS A 36 -7.86 10.35 -3.85
C LYS A 36 -7.24 11.53 -3.11
N CYS A 37 -6.37 11.26 -2.15
CA CYS A 37 -5.80 12.31 -1.29
C CYS A 37 -4.35 12.69 -1.65
N ASN A 38 -3.79 12.09 -2.71
CA ASN A 38 -2.44 12.29 -3.21
C ASN A 38 -1.30 12.05 -2.21
N ARG A 39 -1.60 11.45 -1.04
CA ARG A 39 -0.60 11.15 -0.01
C ARG A 39 0.14 9.86 -0.33
N HIS A 40 1.45 9.87 -0.08
CA HIS A 40 2.32 8.71 -0.22
C HIS A 40 2.31 7.86 1.05
N TRP A 41 2.25 6.56 0.87
CA TRP A 41 2.19 5.54 1.91
C TRP A 41 3.24 4.47 1.65
N VAL A 42 3.87 4.01 2.71
CA VAL A 42 4.66 2.79 2.72
C VAL A 42 3.75 1.68 3.23
N ILE A 43 3.60 0.64 2.41
CA ILE A 43 2.84 -0.56 2.74
C ILE A 43 3.86 -1.64 3.03
N GLN A 44 3.93 -2.12 4.26
CA GLN A 44 4.82 -3.22 4.62
C GLN A 44 4.00 -4.47 4.90
N MET A 45 4.56 -5.60 4.51
CA MET A 45 3.95 -6.89 4.69
C MET A 45 4.85 -7.79 5.52
N GLU A 46 4.33 -8.21 6.66
CA GLU A 46 4.90 -9.26 7.50
C GLU A 46 3.98 -10.48 7.45
N LYS A 47 4.48 -11.67 7.78
CA LYS A 47 3.86 -13.00 7.56
C LYS A 47 2.33 -13.05 7.67
N ASN A 48 1.72 -12.33 8.62
CA ASN A 48 0.26 -12.21 8.78
C ASN A 48 -0.25 -10.77 9.02
N LYS A 49 0.58 -9.75 8.83
CA LYS A 49 0.27 -8.36 9.18
C LYS A 49 0.62 -7.42 8.04
N ILE A 50 -0.30 -6.52 7.74
CA ILE A 50 -0.09 -5.41 6.80
C ILE A 50 -0.06 -4.13 7.60
N SER A 51 0.99 -3.32 7.41
CA SER A 51 1.07 -1.97 7.95
C SER A 51 1.00 -0.95 6.82
N VAL A 52 0.35 0.19 7.10
CA VAL A 52 0.31 1.33 6.17
C VAL A 52 0.75 2.56 6.93
N THR A 53 1.95 3.04 6.63
CA THR A 53 2.60 4.16 7.32
C THR A 53 2.83 5.30 6.35
N ARG A 54 2.80 6.54 6.85
CA ARG A 54 3.01 7.72 5.99
C ARG A 54 4.44 7.72 5.46
N ALA A 55 4.63 7.91 4.16
CA ALA A 55 5.96 7.82 3.54
C ALA A 55 6.94 8.89 4.03
N SER A 56 6.44 10.05 4.47
CA SER A 56 7.25 11.12 5.07
C SER A 56 8.04 10.69 6.32
N LEU A 57 7.67 9.57 6.95
CA LEU A 57 8.41 9.03 8.10
C LEU A 57 9.71 8.34 7.69
N TYR A 58 9.85 7.97 6.42
CA TYR A 58 11.00 7.26 5.87
C TYR A 58 11.75 8.06 4.81
N PHE A 59 11.05 8.95 4.09
CA PHE A 59 11.62 9.73 3.00
C PHE A 59 11.24 11.21 3.15
N GLU A 60 12.24 12.07 3.31
CA GLU A 60 12.07 13.51 3.50
C GLU A 60 11.38 14.20 2.31
N GLU A 61 11.52 13.64 1.10
CA GLU A 61 10.88 14.13 -0.13
C GLU A 61 9.33 14.13 -0.08
N PHE A 62 8.73 13.41 0.87
CA PHE A 62 7.27 13.32 1.04
C PHE A 62 6.74 14.04 2.28
N ALA A 63 7.58 14.83 2.97
CA ALA A 63 7.23 15.62 4.15
C ALA A 63 6.02 16.55 3.92
#